data_AF-A0A951IUV3-F1
#
_entry.id   AF-A0A951IUV3-F1
#
_cell.length_a   1.000
_cell.length_b   1.000
_cell.length_c   1.000
_cell.angle_alpha   90.00
_cell.angle_beta   90.00
_cell.angle_gamma   90.00
#
_symmetry.space_group_name_H-M   'P 1'
#
loop_
_entity.id
_entity.type
_entity.pdbx_description
1 polymer ?
#
loop_
_entity_poly.entity_id
_entity_poly.type
_entity_poly.pdbx_seq_one_letter_code
_entity_poly.pdbx_strand_id
1 'polypeptide(L)'
;MKEKNIKEQQSIPVSKVQRAAKFISTGAKVGGNYVKHYAKKVVNPNLSKEELHNSNAEDIYNSLSQLKGSALKVAQMMSMDKNILPRAYQDKFTMAQYSAPPLSYPLVVKTFMKYFGKTPDQMYDSFTKSAVNAASIGQVHQATKEGKKLAVKIQYPGVADSVSSDLKLVRPFALRLLNMNEKELDHYMEEVEGKLIEETDYELEVQRSLEISQACSHIGGLTFPGYYKEMSSARIITMDWIDGKHIREWLETNPSQEDKNRVGQSLWDFYHHQVHNLQQVHADPHPGNFIIQNDGKLGIIDFGCVKILPEDFYKGYFSLIKKDLLINEDELNEIFYNLEFISDKDTDVEKEYFKNIFKEMISLLGKPFHVDSFDFANDSYFEQIFMLGDRISNDKMFKKSRQARGSRHGLYINRTYFGLYNLLNQLQANVKTTKPEWLESNAQAV
;
A
#
# COMPACT_ATOMS: atom_id res chain seq x y z
N MET A 1 -17.11 -20.41 15.36
CA MET A 1 -17.60 -19.20 14.65
C MET A 1 -18.75 -19.62 13.75
N LYS A 2 -19.93 -18.97 13.81
CA LYS A 2 -21.00 -19.21 12.84
C LYS A 2 -20.51 -18.74 11.47
N GLU A 3 -20.52 -19.61 10.46
CA GLU A 3 -20.32 -19.25 9.06
C GLU A 3 -21.29 -18.10 8.71
N LYS A 4 -20.76 -16.88 8.57
CA LYS A 4 -21.49 -15.84 7.87
C LYS A 4 -21.55 -16.30 6.42
N ASN A 5 -22.74 -16.66 5.95
CA ASN A 5 -23.03 -16.83 4.53
C ASN A 5 -22.67 -15.53 3.79
N ILE A 6 -21.44 -15.42 3.31
CA ILE A 6 -21.00 -14.34 2.43
C ILE A 6 -21.75 -14.59 1.11
N LYS A 7 -22.69 -13.71 0.76
CA LYS A 7 -23.42 -13.82 -0.51
C LYS A 7 -22.42 -13.74 -1.68
N GLU A 8 -22.23 -14.86 -2.36
CA GLU A 8 -21.44 -14.92 -3.59
C GLU A 8 -22.09 -14.05 -4.68
N GLN A 9 -21.28 -13.31 -5.43
CA GLN A 9 -21.79 -12.49 -6.52
C GLN A 9 -21.82 -13.32 -7.81
N GLN A 10 -23.01 -13.38 -8.43
CA GLN A 10 -23.18 -14.02 -9.72
C GLN A 10 -22.77 -13.15 -10.91
N SER A 11 -22.59 -11.84 -10.69
CA SER A 11 -22.09 -10.90 -11.70
C SER A 11 -21.28 -9.78 -11.08
N ILE A 12 -20.28 -9.31 -11.82
CA ILE A 12 -19.48 -8.12 -11.53
C ILE A 12 -19.62 -7.20 -12.74
N PRO A 13 -19.78 -5.87 -12.56
CA PRO A 13 -19.76 -4.94 -13.68
C PRO A 13 -18.40 -4.99 -14.40
N VAL A 14 -18.40 -5.66 -15.55
CA VAL A 14 -17.23 -5.87 -16.42
C VAL A 14 -17.14 -4.82 -17.52
N SER A 15 -18.27 -4.22 -17.94
CA SER A 15 -18.25 -3.23 -19.02
C SER A 15 -18.02 -1.81 -18.49
N LYS A 16 -17.33 -0.99 -19.29
CA LYS A 16 -17.06 0.43 -18.98
C LYS A 16 -18.35 1.20 -18.65
N VAL A 17 -19.45 0.90 -19.33
CA VAL A 17 -20.76 1.56 -19.13
C VAL A 17 -21.36 1.19 -17.77
N GLN A 18 -21.35 -0.09 -17.39
CA GLN A 18 -21.87 -0.54 -16.09
C GLN A 18 -21.07 0.07 -14.93
N ARG A 19 -19.74 0.14 -15.08
CA ARG A 19 -18.85 0.74 -14.08
C ARG A 19 -19.06 2.26 -13.98
N ALA A 20 -19.21 2.97 -15.10
CA ALA A 20 -19.48 4.41 -15.13
C ALA A 20 -20.83 4.78 -14.48
N ALA A 21 -21.89 4.01 -14.74
CA ALA A 21 -23.20 4.21 -14.11
C ALA A 21 -23.13 4.16 -12.58
N LYS A 22 -22.24 3.32 -12.04
CA LYS A 22 -22.02 3.24 -10.60
C LYS A 22 -21.42 4.53 -10.04
N PHE A 23 -20.39 5.07 -10.68
CA PHE A 23 -19.78 6.34 -10.29
C PHE A 23 -20.72 7.54 -10.41
N ILE A 24 -21.60 7.55 -11.42
CA ILE A 24 -22.65 8.60 -11.55
C ILE A 24 -23.55 8.59 -10.31
N SER A 25 -23.98 7.40 -9.86
CA SER A 25 -24.79 7.28 -8.65
C SER A 25 -24.06 7.77 -7.39
N THR A 26 -22.75 7.51 -7.29
CA THR A 26 -21.90 8.00 -6.20
C THR A 26 -21.74 9.52 -6.25
N GLY A 27 -21.51 10.08 -7.42
CA GLY A 27 -21.40 11.52 -7.63
C GLY A 27 -22.66 12.27 -7.20
N ALA A 28 -23.84 11.70 -7.48
CA ALA A 28 -25.12 12.25 -7.03
C ALA A 28 -25.25 12.25 -5.49
N LYS A 29 -24.87 11.15 -4.83
CA LYS A 29 -24.87 11.07 -3.35
C LYS A 29 -23.92 12.06 -2.71
N VAL A 30 -22.67 12.12 -3.19
CA VAL A 30 -21.66 13.07 -2.72
C VAL A 30 -22.15 14.52 -2.94
N GLY A 31 -22.74 14.82 -4.11
CA GLY A 31 -23.37 16.12 -4.38
C GLY A 31 -24.48 16.45 -3.37
N GLY A 32 -25.35 15.48 -3.07
CA GLY A 32 -26.39 15.62 -2.04
C GLY A 32 -25.82 15.89 -0.64
N ASN A 33 -24.72 15.22 -0.26
CA ASN A 33 -24.04 15.45 1.01
C ASN A 33 -23.48 16.88 1.11
N TYR A 34 -22.91 17.41 0.03
CA TYR A 34 -22.48 18.81 -0.04
C TYR A 34 -23.67 19.78 0.13
N VAL A 35 -24.77 19.57 -0.58
CA VAL A 35 -25.99 20.38 -0.45
C VAL A 35 -26.50 20.38 1.00
N LYS A 36 -26.58 19.19 1.61
CA LYS A 36 -26.98 19.02 3.01
C LYS A 36 -26.05 19.77 3.97
N HIS A 37 -24.74 19.67 3.77
CA HIS A 37 -23.77 20.36 4.61
C HIS A 37 -23.89 21.88 4.49
N TYR A 38 -23.97 22.43 3.27
CA TYR A 38 -24.12 23.86 3.08
C TYR A 38 -25.46 24.39 3.60
N ALA A 39 -26.56 23.64 3.45
CA ALA A 39 -27.85 24.00 4.04
C ALA A 39 -27.77 24.06 5.58
N LYS A 40 -27.13 23.07 6.22
CA LYS A 40 -26.88 23.10 7.67
C LYS A 40 -25.96 24.26 8.07
N LYS A 41 -24.96 24.61 7.25
CA LYS A 41 -24.02 25.69 7.51
C LYS A 41 -24.65 27.09 7.47
N VAL A 42 -25.69 27.27 6.65
CA VAL A 42 -26.50 28.51 6.65
C VAL A 42 -27.15 28.74 8.02
N VAL A 43 -27.53 27.67 8.73
CA VAL A 43 -28.14 27.75 10.07
C VAL A 43 -27.09 27.70 11.19
N ASN A 44 -25.95 27.04 10.97
CA ASN A 44 -24.83 26.96 11.89
C ASN A 44 -23.50 27.28 11.18
N PRO A 45 -23.06 28.56 11.19
CA PRO A 45 -21.86 29.00 10.46
C PRO A 45 -20.56 28.31 10.89
N ASN A 46 -20.49 27.83 12.13
CA ASN A 46 -19.32 27.16 12.72
C ASN A 46 -19.29 25.65 12.48
N LEU A 47 -20.23 25.10 11.69
CA LEU A 47 -20.29 23.68 11.40
C LEU A 47 -19.01 23.18 10.71
N SER A 48 -18.33 22.22 11.35
CA SER A 48 -17.13 21.59 10.80
C SER A 48 -17.47 20.73 9.59
N LYS A 49 -16.49 20.48 8.71
CA LYS A 49 -16.65 19.58 7.55
C LYS A 49 -16.57 18.09 7.92
N GLU A 50 -16.43 17.76 9.19
CA GLU A 50 -16.16 16.39 9.65
C GLU A 50 -17.32 15.43 9.30
N GLU A 51 -18.58 15.83 9.58
CA GLU A 51 -19.77 15.04 9.21
C GLU A 51 -19.85 14.83 7.68
N LEU A 52 -19.50 15.86 6.89
CA LEU A 52 -19.46 15.80 5.43
C LEU A 52 -18.39 14.82 4.95
N HIS A 53 -17.18 14.86 5.53
CA HIS A 53 -16.10 13.93 5.18
C HIS A 53 -16.46 12.49 5.56
N ASN A 54 -17.09 12.25 6.72
CA ASN A 54 -17.55 10.93 7.13
C ASN A 54 -18.60 10.34 6.18
N SER A 55 -19.64 11.11 5.82
CA SER A 55 -20.66 10.65 4.87
C SER A 55 -20.09 10.39 3.48
N ASN A 56 -19.24 11.29 2.97
CA ASN A 56 -18.61 11.11 1.67
C ASN A 56 -17.63 9.92 1.65
N ALA A 57 -16.84 9.73 2.72
CA ALA A 57 -15.93 8.60 2.84
C ALA A 57 -16.69 7.27 2.76
N GLU A 58 -17.84 7.16 3.43
CA GLU A 58 -18.70 5.98 3.39
C GLU A 58 -19.32 5.74 2.00
N ASP A 59 -19.86 6.78 1.36
CA ASP A 59 -20.48 6.65 0.03
C ASP A 59 -19.46 6.31 -1.06
N ILE A 60 -18.28 6.94 -1.03
CA ILE A 60 -17.18 6.65 -1.96
C ILE A 60 -16.67 5.24 -1.70
N TYR A 61 -16.40 4.88 -0.44
CA TYR A 61 -15.98 3.53 -0.06
C TYR A 61 -16.92 2.43 -0.58
N ASN A 62 -18.22 2.57 -0.30
CA ASN A 62 -19.22 1.60 -0.73
C ASN A 62 -19.25 1.43 -2.26
N SER A 63 -18.95 2.51 -2.98
CA SER A 63 -18.91 2.51 -4.44
C SER A 63 -17.65 1.83 -4.98
N LEU A 64 -16.47 2.16 -4.42
CA LEU A 64 -15.19 1.53 -4.77
C LEU A 64 -15.20 0.03 -4.44
N SER A 65 -15.77 -0.35 -3.29
CA SER A 65 -15.95 -1.75 -2.87
C SER A 65 -16.85 -2.53 -3.83
N GLN A 66 -17.94 -1.94 -4.33
CA GLN A 66 -18.83 -2.61 -5.29
C GLN A 66 -18.23 -2.78 -6.68
N LEU A 67 -17.32 -1.89 -7.09
CA LEU A 67 -16.62 -1.97 -8.36
C LEU A 67 -15.52 -3.03 -8.35
N LYS A 68 -14.89 -3.26 -7.20
CA LYS A 68 -13.75 -4.18 -6.99
C LYS A 68 -12.56 -3.87 -7.90
N GLY A 69 -11.47 -4.61 -7.70
CA GLY A 69 -10.31 -4.52 -8.59
C GLY A 69 -9.58 -3.20 -8.46
N SER A 70 -9.30 -2.56 -9.61
CA SER A 70 -8.56 -1.30 -9.71
C SER A 70 -9.11 -0.20 -8.80
N ALA A 71 -10.42 0.05 -8.81
CA ALA A 71 -11.04 1.07 -7.97
C ALA A 71 -10.80 0.85 -6.45
N LEU A 72 -10.84 -0.41 -6.01
CA LEU A 72 -10.59 -0.78 -4.62
C LEU A 72 -9.11 -0.63 -4.26
N LYS A 73 -8.22 -1.05 -5.16
CA LYS A 73 -6.77 -0.92 -4.99
C LYS A 73 -6.36 0.56 -4.97
N VAL A 74 -6.95 1.43 -5.78
CA VAL A 74 -6.76 2.90 -5.68
C VAL A 74 -7.12 3.39 -4.28
N ALA A 75 -8.25 2.95 -3.72
CA ALA A 75 -8.63 3.31 -2.36
C ALA A 75 -7.58 2.87 -1.33
N GLN A 76 -7.06 1.64 -1.46
CA GLN A 76 -6.01 1.10 -0.60
C GLN A 76 -4.68 1.86 -0.76
N MET A 77 -4.31 2.21 -1.99
CA MET A 77 -3.11 3.00 -2.28
C MET A 77 -3.22 4.40 -1.66
N MET A 78 -4.39 5.03 -1.79
CA MET A 78 -4.64 6.35 -1.21
C MET A 78 -4.78 6.32 0.33
N SER A 79 -5.28 5.23 0.92
CA SER A 79 -5.47 5.13 2.38
C SER A 79 -4.19 5.02 3.18
N MET A 80 -3.13 4.52 2.55
CA MET A 80 -1.82 4.38 3.19
C MET A 80 -1.05 5.70 3.25
N ASP A 81 -1.42 6.69 2.45
CA ASP A 81 -0.81 8.02 2.51
C ASP A 81 -1.62 8.94 3.45
N LYS A 82 -1.29 8.85 4.74
CA LYS A 82 -1.99 9.57 5.82
C LYS A 82 -1.90 11.10 5.69
N ASN A 83 -1.00 11.61 4.85
CA ASN A 83 -0.76 13.05 4.69
C ASN A 83 -1.65 13.69 3.63
N ILE A 84 -2.28 12.90 2.76
CA ILE A 84 -3.04 13.40 1.61
C ILE A 84 -4.57 13.24 1.82
N LEU A 85 -5.01 12.25 2.59
CA LEU A 85 -6.43 12.00 2.84
C LEU A 85 -6.92 12.49 4.21
N PRO A 86 -8.14 13.06 4.33
CA PRO A 86 -8.77 13.28 5.63
C PRO A 86 -9.02 11.96 6.37
N ARG A 87 -8.88 11.95 7.70
CA ARG A 87 -8.97 10.75 8.57
C ARG A 87 -10.18 9.85 8.29
N ALA A 88 -11.36 10.45 8.08
CA ALA A 88 -12.58 9.73 7.72
C ALA A 88 -12.43 8.78 6.53
N TYR A 89 -11.68 9.19 5.51
CA TYR A 89 -11.41 8.38 4.32
C TYR A 89 -10.38 7.30 4.60
N GLN A 90 -9.34 7.61 5.38
CA GLN A 90 -8.32 6.63 5.79
C GLN A 90 -8.96 5.46 6.55
N ASP A 91 -9.80 5.78 7.54
CA ASP A 91 -10.48 4.78 8.38
C ASP A 91 -11.39 3.89 7.53
N LYS A 92 -12.20 4.49 6.64
CA LYS A 92 -13.12 3.74 5.75
C LYS A 92 -12.36 2.92 4.70
N PHE A 93 -11.33 3.47 4.07
CA PHE A 93 -10.58 2.76 3.03
C PHE A 93 -9.68 1.65 3.60
N THR A 94 -9.28 1.73 4.88
CA THR A 94 -8.67 0.60 5.59
C THR A 94 -9.65 -0.58 5.72
N MET A 95 -10.97 -0.33 5.78
CA MET A 95 -11.97 -1.43 5.79
C MET A 95 -12.08 -2.15 4.43
N ALA A 96 -11.57 -1.55 3.35
CA ALA A 96 -11.67 -2.09 1.97
C ALA A 96 -10.88 -3.37 1.79
N GLN A 97 -10.02 -3.68 2.76
CA GLN A 97 -9.21 -4.86 2.87
C GLN A 97 -10.03 -6.15 3.05
N TYR A 98 -11.28 -6.07 3.52
CA TYR A 98 -12.00 -7.25 4.04
C TYR A 98 -13.35 -7.57 3.37
N SER A 99 -13.72 -6.97 2.23
CA SER A 99 -15.13 -7.03 1.77
C SER A 99 -15.34 -7.09 0.25
N ALA A 100 -14.52 -7.85 -0.47
CA ALA A 100 -14.89 -8.27 -1.82
C ALA A 100 -15.57 -9.65 -1.78
N PRO A 101 -16.89 -9.78 -2.06
CA PRO A 101 -17.54 -11.08 -2.15
C PRO A 101 -16.90 -11.93 -3.28
N PRO A 102 -16.72 -13.25 -3.12
CA PRO A 102 -16.05 -14.07 -4.11
C PRO A 102 -16.87 -14.22 -5.41
N LEU A 103 -16.17 -14.50 -6.51
CA LEU A 103 -16.73 -14.99 -7.77
C LEU A 103 -17.40 -16.34 -7.55
N SER A 104 -18.44 -16.58 -8.34
CA SER A 104 -19.01 -17.92 -8.48
C SER A 104 -18.01 -18.87 -9.16
N TYR A 105 -18.06 -20.15 -8.78
CA TYR A 105 -17.21 -21.19 -9.37
C TYR A 105 -17.27 -21.28 -10.91
N PRO A 106 -18.43 -21.07 -11.59
CA PRO A 106 -18.45 -21.03 -13.06
C PRO A 106 -17.55 -19.96 -13.68
N LEU A 107 -17.38 -18.79 -13.04
CA LEU A 107 -16.47 -17.74 -13.52
C LEU A 107 -15.01 -18.13 -13.32
N VAL A 108 -14.71 -18.88 -12.26
CA VAL A 108 -13.39 -19.48 -12.02
C VAL A 108 -13.07 -20.47 -13.14
N VAL A 109 -13.98 -21.42 -13.43
CA VAL A 109 -13.79 -22.40 -14.51
C VAL A 109 -13.61 -21.72 -15.87
N LYS A 110 -14.40 -20.67 -16.16
CA LYS A 110 -14.25 -19.89 -17.41
C LYS A 110 -12.87 -19.24 -17.53
N THR A 111 -12.32 -18.73 -16.42
CA THR A 111 -10.98 -18.14 -16.40
C THR A 111 -9.93 -19.20 -16.68
N PHE A 112 -10.01 -20.35 -16.03
CA PHE A 112 -9.14 -21.51 -16.27
C PHE A 112 -9.17 -21.99 -17.71
N MET A 113 -10.36 -22.16 -18.30
CA MET A 113 -10.51 -22.55 -19.70
C MET A 113 -9.90 -21.52 -20.66
N LYS A 114 -9.99 -20.23 -20.35
CA LYS A 114 -9.42 -19.17 -21.19
C LYS A 114 -7.89 -19.18 -21.21
N TYR A 115 -7.25 -19.36 -20.05
CA TYR A 115 -5.79 -19.22 -19.93
C TYR A 115 -5.03 -20.55 -20.04
N PHE A 116 -5.64 -21.67 -19.67
CA PHE A 116 -5.00 -23.00 -19.71
C PHE A 116 -5.68 -24.00 -20.65
N GLY A 117 -6.87 -23.70 -21.18
CA GLY A 117 -7.66 -24.66 -21.97
C GLY A 117 -8.16 -25.87 -21.16
N LYS A 118 -8.03 -25.83 -19.83
CA LYS A 118 -8.37 -26.90 -18.89
C LYS A 118 -9.20 -26.34 -17.74
N THR A 119 -10.02 -27.17 -17.11
CA THR A 119 -10.72 -26.83 -15.86
C THR A 119 -9.79 -26.97 -14.64
N PRO A 120 -10.13 -26.38 -13.47
CA PRO A 120 -9.35 -26.60 -12.25
C PRO A 120 -9.17 -28.09 -11.92
N ASP A 121 -10.24 -28.88 -12.04
CA ASP A 121 -10.25 -30.33 -11.77
C ASP A 121 -9.38 -31.15 -12.74
N GLN A 122 -8.99 -30.59 -13.89
CA GLN A 122 -8.05 -31.21 -14.83
C GLN A 122 -6.59 -30.81 -14.57
N MET A 123 -6.37 -29.69 -13.86
CA MET A 123 -5.04 -29.19 -13.51
C MET A 123 -4.57 -29.75 -12.16
N TYR A 124 -5.48 -29.76 -11.17
CA TYR A 124 -5.21 -30.12 -9.78
C TYR A 124 -5.90 -31.43 -9.38
N ASP A 125 -5.35 -32.09 -8.37
CA ASP A 125 -5.91 -33.33 -7.82
C ASP A 125 -7.15 -33.03 -6.95
N SER A 126 -7.18 -31.85 -6.32
CA SER A 126 -8.39 -31.28 -5.71
C SER A 126 -8.36 -29.76 -5.80
N PHE A 127 -9.55 -29.14 -5.80
CA PHE A 127 -9.71 -27.69 -5.89
C PHE A 127 -10.99 -27.25 -5.16
N THR A 128 -10.90 -26.23 -4.29
CA THR A 128 -12.08 -25.75 -3.56
C THR A 128 -13.01 -24.96 -4.47
N LYS A 129 -14.32 -25.23 -4.40
CA LYS A 129 -15.31 -24.49 -5.22
C LYS A 129 -15.54 -23.07 -4.72
N SER A 130 -15.54 -22.90 -3.39
CA SER A 130 -15.60 -21.59 -2.76
C SER A 130 -14.18 -21.06 -2.52
N ALA A 131 -14.01 -19.75 -2.68
CA ALA A 131 -12.77 -19.09 -2.36
C ALA A 131 -12.52 -19.15 -0.84
N VAL A 132 -11.27 -19.38 -0.45
CA VAL A 132 -10.86 -19.38 0.96
C VAL A 132 -10.67 -17.95 1.45
N ASN A 133 -10.03 -17.10 0.63
CA ASN A 133 -9.74 -15.69 0.94
C ASN A 133 -10.06 -14.80 -0.28
N ALA A 134 -10.39 -13.53 -0.01
CA ALA A 134 -10.40 -12.49 -1.03
C ALA A 134 -9.02 -11.81 -1.10
N ALA A 135 -8.59 -11.44 -2.31
CA ALA A 135 -7.41 -10.61 -2.57
C ALA A 135 -7.84 -9.25 -3.12
N SER A 136 -6.91 -8.30 -3.22
CA SER A 136 -7.18 -6.92 -3.69
C SER A 136 -7.90 -6.87 -5.06
N ILE A 137 -7.38 -7.63 -6.03
CA ILE A 137 -7.90 -7.69 -7.41
C ILE A 137 -8.33 -9.10 -7.83
N GLY A 138 -8.50 -10.01 -6.87
CA GLY A 138 -8.79 -11.41 -7.14
C GLY A 138 -9.28 -12.19 -5.92
N GLN A 139 -9.19 -13.51 -6.00
CA GLN A 139 -9.55 -14.41 -4.91
C GLN A 139 -8.62 -15.61 -4.88
N VAL A 140 -8.51 -16.25 -3.72
CA VAL A 140 -7.64 -17.40 -3.51
C VAL A 140 -8.49 -18.64 -3.30
N HIS A 141 -8.15 -19.71 -4.00
CA HIS A 141 -8.67 -21.05 -3.78
C HIS A 141 -7.58 -21.95 -3.22
N GLN A 142 -7.98 -22.96 -2.46
CA GLN A 142 -7.06 -24.00 -2.05
C GLN A 142 -7.12 -25.13 -3.07
N ALA A 143 -5.96 -25.68 -3.42
CA ALA A 143 -5.83 -26.83 -4.29
C ALA A 143 -4.82 -27.84 -3.72
N THR A 144 -4.80 -29.03 -4.30
CA THR A 144 -3.73 -30.01 -4.04
C THR A 144 -3.16 -30.54 -5.34
N LYS A 145 -1.84 -30.75 -5.38
CA LYS A 145 -1.17 -31.40 -6.50
C LYS A 145 0.00 -32.23 -5.99
N GLU A 146 0.04 -33.51 -6.34
CA GLU A 146 1.16 -34.41 -6.01
C GLU A 146 1.49 -34.41 -4.50
N GLY A 147 0.44 -34.43 -3.67
CA GLY A 147 0.55 -34.39 -2.20
C GLY A 147 0.86 -33.03 -1.60
N LYS A 148 1.09 -31.98 -2.40
CA LYS A 148 1.30 -30.60 -1.93
C LYS A 148 -0.01 -29.84 -1.81
N LYS A 149 -0.11 -28.99 -0.78
CA LYS A 149 -1.19 -28.02 -0.60
C LYS A 149 -0.79 -26.71 -1.29
N LEU A 150 -1.68 -26.18 -2.12
CA LEU A 150 -1.42 -25.02 -2.97
C LEU A 150 -2.43 -23.90 -2.73
N ALA A 151 -1.97 -22.67 -2.86
CA ALA A 151 -2.79 -21.48 -2.97
C ALA A 151 -2.88 -21.08 -4.46
N VAL A 152 -4.11 -20.93 -4.96
CA VAL A 152 -4.36 -20.54 -6.35
C VAL A 152 -5.08 -19.18 -6.36
N LYS A 153 -4.33 -18.12 -6.67
CA LYS A 153 -4.80 -16.74 -6.74
C LYS A 153 -5.32 -16.46 -8.15
N ILE A 154 -6.59 -16.09 -8.27
CA ILE A 154 -7.30 -15.88 -9.53
C ILE A 154 -7.75 -14.44 -9.60
N GLN A 155 -7.36 -13.72 -10.67
CA GLN A 155 -7.77 -12.34 -10.86
C GLN A 155 -9.26 -12.24 -11.20
N TYR A 156 -9.94 -11.20 -10.71
CA TYR A 156 -11.31 -10.91 -11.10
C TYR A 156 -11.39 -10.54 -12.60
N PRO A 157 -12.36 -11.10 -13.36
CA PRO A 157 -12.52 -10.79 -14.77
C PRO A 157 -12.71 -9.29 -15.03
N GLY A 158 -11.99 -8.77 -16.03
CA GLY A 158 -12.11 -7.39 -16.50
C GLY A 158 -11.39 -6.35 -15.64
N VAL A 159 -10.70 -6.73 -14.54
CA VAL A 159 -9.97 -5.75 -13.72
C VAL A 159 -8.85 -5.09 -14.51
N ALA A 160 -7.97 -5.88 -15.14
CA ALA A 160 -6.89 -5.36 -16.00
C ALA A 160 -7.42 -4.39 -17.08
N ASP A 161 -8.51 -4.75 -17.75
CA ASP A 161 -9.09 -3.94 -18.83
C ASP A 161 -9.79 -2.65 -18.33
N SER A 162 -10.10 -2.59 -17.03
CA SER A 162 -10.86 -1.50 -16.41
C SER A 162 -10.00 -0.47 -15.70
N VAL A 163 -8.71 -0.73 -15.46
CA VAL A 163 -7.80 0.14 -14.69
C VAL A 163 -7.89 1.59 -15.15
N SER A 164 -7.61 1.85 -16.44
CA SER A 164 -7.61 3.21 -17.00
C SER A 164 -8.98 3.88 -16.91
N SER A 165 -10.06 3.13 -17.13
CA SER A 165 -11.41 3.69 -17.05
C SER A 165 -11.83 4.00 -15.62
N ASP A 166 -11.45 3.16 -14.67
CA ASP A 166 -11.73 3.38 -13.25
C ASP A 166 -11.00 4.61 -12.74
N LEU A 167 -9.72 4.77 -13.10
CA LEU A 167 -8.94 5.95 -12.70
C LEU A 167 -9.52 7.24 -13.26
N LYS A 168 -9.98 7.24 -14.52
CA LYS A 168 -10.71 8.38 -15.09
C LYS A 168 -11.97 8.74 -14.32
N LEU A 169 -12.66 7.75 -13.76
CA LEU A 169 -13.85 7.95 -12.94
C LEU A 169 -13.52 8.45 -11.52
N VAL A 170 -12.37 8.04 -10.96
CA VAL A 170 -11.88 8.50 -9.65
C VAL A 170 -11.29 9.91 -9.73
N ARG A 171 -10.73 10.32 -10.87
CA ARG A 171 -10.02 11.60 -11.05
C ARG A 171 -10.77 12.83 -10.51
N PRO A 172 -12.08 13.04 -10.77
CA PRO A 172 -12.78 14.21 -10.23
C PRO A 172 -12.89 14.23 -8.70
N PHE A 173 -12.93 13.05 -8.06
CA PHE A 173 -12.92 12.92 -6.61
C PHE A 173 -11.53 13.18 -6.05
N ALA A 174 -10.50 12.61 -6.67
CA ALA A 174 -9.11 12.85 -6.30
C ALA A 174 -8.76 14.34 -6.40
N LEU A 175 -9.14 15.02 -7.50
CA LEU A 175 -8.91 16.46 -7.67
C LEU A 175 -9.51 17.30 -6.52
N ARG A 176 -10.72 16.95 -6.07
CA ARG A 176 -11.40 17.66 -4.96
C ARG A 176 -10.83 17.32 -3.59
N LEU A 177 -10.23 16.15 -3.43
CA LEU A 177 -9.81 15.62 -2.14
C LEU A 177 -8.35 15.96 -1.84
N LEU A 178 -7.48 15.90 -2.86
CA LEU A 178 -6.03 16.04 -2.72
C LEU A 178 -5.56 17.50 -2.86
N ASN A 179 -6.43 18.44 -3.22
CA ASN A 179 -6.12 19.87 -3.44
C ASN A 179 -4.92 20.11 -4.39
N MET A 180 -4.62 19.17 -5.28
CA MET A 180 -3.56 19.28 -6.29
C MET A 180 -4.06 20.04 -7.53
N ASN A 181 -3.14 20.59 -8.32
CA ASN A 181 -3.51 21.08 -9.64
C ASN A 181 -3.71 19.91 -10.64
N GLU A 182 -4.31 20.17 -11.79
CA GLU A 182 -4.63 19.11 -12.76
C GLU A 182 -3.40 18.37 -13.29
N LYS A 183 -2.30 19.09 -13.57
CA LYS A 183 -1.08 18.49 -14.14
C LYS A 183 -0.41 17.55 -13.14
N GLU A 184 -0.38 17.93 -11.87
CA GLU A 184 0.17 17.12 -10.78
C GLU A 184 -0.67 15.89 -10.52
N LEU A 185 -1.99 16.06 -10.50
CA LEU A 185 -2.90 14.95 -10.37
C LEU A 185 -2.72 13.97 -11.52
N ASP A 186 -2.52 14.47 -12.75
CA ASP A 186 -2.29 13.61 -13.91
C ASP A 186 -0.99 12.80 -13.74
N HIS A 187 0.12 13.43 -13.33
CA HIS A 187 1.37 12.71 -13.07
C HIS A 187 1.23 11.65 -11.95
N TYR A 188 0.56 12.00 -10.86
CA TYR A 188 0.27 11.05 -9.77
C TYR A 188 -0.60 9.88 -10.25
N MET A 189 -1.64 10.18 -11.02
CA MET A 189 -2.57 9.17 -11.54
C MET A 189 -1.91 8.27 -12.58
N GLU A 190 -0.98 8.78 -13.39
CA GLU A 190 -0.16 7.99 -14.32
C GLU A 190 0.72 6.98 -13.58
N GLU A 191 1.39 7.39 -12.50
CA GLU A 191 2.21 6.49 -11.69
C GLU A 191 1.34 5.41 -10.99
N VAL A 192 0.17 5.80 -10.48
CA VAL A 192 -0.81 4.85 -9.91
C VAL A 192 -1.34 3.90 -10.98
N GLU A 193 -1.66 4.41 -12.18
CA GLU A 193 -2.11 3.60 -13.31
C GLU A 193 -1.07 2.56 -13.70
N GLY A 194 0.18 2.99 -13.88
CA GLY A 194 1.28 2.09 -14.22
C GLY A 194 1.41 0.95 -13.20
N LYS A 195 1.33 1.25 -11.90
CA LYS A 195 1.40 0.21 -10.86
C LYS A 195 0.19 -0.70 -10.80
N LEU A 196 -1.02 -0.20 -11.03
CA LEU A 196 -2.20 -1.05 -11.10
C LEU A 196 -2.18 -1.97 -12.33
N ILE A 197 -1.64 -1.49 -13.46
CA ILE A 197 -1.45 -2.32 -14.65
C ILE A 197 -0.42 -3.41 -14.35
N GLU A 198 0.73 -3.07 -13.75
CA GLU A 198 1.73 -4.05 -13.31
C GLU A 198 1.14 -5.09 -12.34
N GLU A 199 0.35 -4.67 -11.35
CA GLU A 199 -0.31 -5.60 -10.41
C GLU A 199 -1.29 -6.56 -11.10
N THR A 200 -1.81 -6.19 -12.28
CA THR A 200 -2.69 -7.09 -13.05
C THR A 200 -1.93 -8.11 -13.89
N ASP A 201 -0.60 -8.01 -13.96
CA ASP A 201 0.27 -8.96 -14.64
C ASP A 201 0.82 -9.99 -13.65
N TYR A 202 0.14 -11.12 -13.56
CA TYR A 202 0.52 -12.20 -12.66
C TYR A 202 1.76 -12.99 -13.11
N GLU A 203 2.15 -12.90 -14.38
CA GLU A 203 3.42 -13.50 -14.84
C GLU A 203 4.59 -12.69 -14.30
N LEU A 204 4.47 -11.36 -14.35
CA LEU A 204 5.42 -10.44 -13.73
C LEU A 204 5.47 -10.62 -12.21
N GLU A 205 4.31 -10.77 -11.54
CA GLU A 205 4.26 -11.04 -10.09
C GLU A 205 5.00 -12.34 -9.74
N VAL A 206 4.78 -13.44 -10.48
CA VAL A 206 5.49 -14.71 -10.25
C VAL A 206 7.00 -14.57 -10.45
N GLN A 207 7.43 -13.86 -11.50
CA GLN A 207 8.84 -13.61 -11.75
C GLN A 207 9.48 -12.84 -10.59
N ARG A 208 8.89 -11.71 -10.19
CA ARG A 208 9.39 -10.86 -9.10
C ARG A 208 9.38 -11.59 -7.77
N SER A 209 8.35 -12.41 -7.54
CA SER A 209 8.25 -13.21 -6.33
C SER A 209 9.43 -14.16 -6.22
N LEU A 210 9.79 -14.88 -7.29
CA LEU A 210 10.95 -15.77 -7.29
C LEU A 210 12.27 -15.01 -7.06
N GLU A 211 12.47 -13.88 -7.74
CA GLU A 211 13.66 -13.04 -7.61
C GLU A 211 13.85 -12.53 -6.17
N ILE A 212 12.81 -11.95 -5.58
CA ILE A 212 12.88 -11.39 -4.21
C ILE A 212 12.97 -12.50 -3.17
N SER A 213 12.23 -13.59 -3.33
CA SER A 213 12.30 -14.75 -2.41
C SER A 213 13.72 -15.31 -2.36
N GLN A 214 14.37 -15.43 -3.52
CA GLN A 214 15.75 -15.91 -3.60
C GLN A 214 16.71 -14.91 -2.96
N ALA A 215 16.60 -13.62 -3.29
CA ALA A 215 17.45 -12.57 -2.75
C ALA A 215 17.34 -12.47 -1.22
N CYS A 216 16.14 -12.65 -0.65
CA CYS A 216 15.89 -12.57 0.79
C CYS A 216 16.02 -13.90 1.54
N SER A 217 16.35 -15.01 0.86
CA SER A 217 16.36 -16.36 1.46
C SER A 217 17.36 -16.56 2.60
N HIS A 218 18.40 -15.72 2.66
CA HIS A 218 19.43 -15.73 3.70
C HIS A 218 18.96 -15.06 5.00
N ILE A 219 17.86 -14.30 4.98
CA ILE A 219 17.32 -13.60 6.14
C ILE A 219 16.57 -14.60 7.03
N GLY A 220 17.04 -14.73 8.27
CA GLY A 220 16.41 -15.61 9.25
C GLY A 220 14.97 -15.20 9.58
N GLY A 221 14.13 -16.19 9.90
CA GLY A 221 12.74 -15.93 10.32
C GLY A 221 11.75 -15.69 9.18
N LEU A 222 12.19 -15.67 7.92
CA LEU A 222 11.31 -15.55 6.75
C LEU A 222 10.94 -16.91 6.14
N THR A 223 9.75 -16.97 5.57
CA THR A 223 9.29 -18.07 4.70
C THR A 223 8.66 -17.48 3.45
N PHE A 224 9.00 -18.04 2.29
CA PHE A 224 8.39 -17.69 1.01
C PHE A 224 7.76 -18.95 0.40
N PRO A 225 6.62 -18.85 -0.29
CA PRO A 225 6.05 -20.00 -0.97
C PRO A 225 6.88 -20.34 -2.22
N GLY A 226 6.91 -21.61 -2.62
CA GLY A 226 7.33 -21.97 -3.96
C GLY A 226 6.29 -21.48 -4.98
N TYR A 227 6.74 -20.82 -6.05
CA TYR A 227 5.88 -20.34 -7.13
C TYR A 227 6.01 -21.24 -8.36
N TYR A 228 4.88 -21.65 -8.93
CA TYR A 228 4.82 -22.65 -10.01
C TYR A 228 4.46 -21.99 -11.34
N LYS A 229 5.47 -21.69 -12.17
CA LYS A 229 5.30 -20.97 -13.45
C LYS A 229 4.39 -21.73 -14.41
N GLU A 230 4.56 -23.03 -14.50
CA GLU A 230 3.81 -23.94 -15.38
C GLU A 230 2.33 -24.10 -14.99
N MET A 231 1.99 -23.78 -13.74
CA MET A 231 0.61 -23.73 -13.24
C MET A 231 0.12 -22.28 -13.08
N SER A 232 0.86 -21.31 -13.61
CA SER A 232 0.54 -19.89 -13.57
C SER A 232 0.36 -19.32 -14.98
N SER A 233 -0.30 -18.16 -15.06
CA SER A 233 -0.57 -17.42 -16.29
C SER A 233 -0.78 -15.94 -15.95
N ALA A 234 -0.96 -15.09 -16.96
CA ALA A 234 -1.28 -13.68 -16.78
C ALA A 234 -2.45 -13.36 -15.83
N ARG A 235 -3.33 -14.31 -15.48
CA ARG A 235 -4.47 -14.09 -14.55
C ARG A 235 -4.62 -15.10 -13.41
N ILE A 236 -3.75 -16.10 -13.34
CA ILE A 236 -3.79 -17.15 -12.31
C ILE A 236 -2.36 -17.37 -11.80
N ILE A 237 -2.16 -17.27 -10.48
CA ILE A 237 -0.91 -17.66 -9.82
C ILE A 237 -1.16 -18.91 -9.00
N THR A 238 -0.24 -19.85 -9.10
CA THR A 238 -0.19 -21.04 -8.27
C THR A 238 1.09 -21.03 -7.45
N MET A 239 0.95 -21.13 -6.14
CA MET A 239 2.06 -21.12 -5.19
C MET A 239 1.80 -22.08 -4.04
N ASP A 240 2.84 -22.40 -3.26
CA ASP A 240 2.70 -23.19 -2.05
C ASP A 240 1.72 -22.52 -1.07
N TRP A 241 0.93 -23.35 -0.41
CA TRP A 241 0.13 -22.88 0.70
C TRP A 241 0.99 -22.68 1.94
N ILE A 242 0.99 -21.47 2.51
CA ILE A 242 1.61 -21.20 3.82
C ILE A 242 0.55 -21.34 4.91
N ASP A 243 0.73 -22.32 5.79
CA ASP A 243 -0.10 -22.48 6.98
C ASP A 243 0.33 -21.51 8.09
N GLY A 244 -0.65 -20.78 8.64
CA GLY A 244 -0.44 -19.83 9.73
C GLY A 244 -1.64 -18.92 9.93
N LYS A 245 -1.42 -17.79 10.62
CA LYS A 245 -2.43 -16.76 10.89
C LYS A 245 -1.98 -15.42 10.36
N HIS A 246 -2.89 -14.61 9.86
CA HIS A 246 -2.57 -13.21 9.56
C HIS A 246 -2.23 -12.45 10.85
N ILE A 247 -1.47 -11.34 10.75
CA ILE A 247 -0.97 -10.57 11.91
C ILE A 247 -2.07 -10.30 12.95
N ARG A 248 -3.24 -9.85 12.50
CA ARG A 248 -4.38 -9.55 13.39
C ARG A 248 -4.87 -10.78 14.15
N GLU A 249 -5.14 -11.87 13.43
CA GLU A 249 -5.63 -13.13 14.01
C GLU A 249 -4.59 -13.77 14.93
N TRP A 250 -3.31 -13.60 14.60
CA TRP A 250 -2.21 -14.05 15.43
C TRP A 250 -2.11 -13.24 16.72
N LEU A 251 -2.25 -11.92 16.67
CA LEU A 251 -2.28 -11.06 17.87
C LEU A 251 -3.43 -11.42 18.82
N GLU A 252 -4.59 -11.85 18.29
CA GLU A 252 -5.73 -12.33 19.09
C GLU A 252 -5.41 -13.59 19.90
N THR A 253 -4.32 -14.29 19.60
CA THR A 253 -3.83 -15.44 20.38
C THR A 253 -3.02 -15.06 21.61
N ASN A 254 -2.82 -13.75 21.85
CA ASN A 254 -1.97 -13.20 22.91
C ASN A 254 -0.54 -13.76 22.90
N PRO A 255 0.20 -13.59 21.79
CA PRO A 255 1.59 -14.04 21.70
C PRO A 255 2.47 -13.29 22.70
N SER A 256 3.58 -13.92 23.10
CA SER A 256 4.55 -13.31 24.01
C SER A 256 5.18 -12.05 23.38
N GLN A 257 5.71 -11.15 24.22
CA GLN A 257 6.42 -9.99 23.71
C GLN A 257 7.68 -10.37 22.92
N GLU A 258 8.33 -11.47 23.30
CA GLU A 258 9.48 -12.01 22.58
C GLU A 258 9.11 -12.44 21.16
N ASP A 259 7.97 -13.13 21.00
CA ASP A 259 7.47 -13.52 19.68
C ASP A 259 7.12 -12.32 18.82
N LYS A 260 6.47 -11.31 19.41
CA LYS A 260 6.13 -10.05 18.73
C LYS A 260 7.39 -9.33 18.23
N ASN A 261 8.42 -9.25 19.07
CA ASN A 261 9.71 -8.66 18.72
C ASN A 261 10.40 -9.48 17.62
N ARG A 262 10.35 -10.82 17.66
CA ARG A 262 10.93 -11.70 16.63
C ARG A 262 10.26 -11.52 15.26
N VAL A 263 8.93 -11.46 15.21
CA VAL A 263 8.18 -11.17 13.99
C VAL A 263 8.47 -9.76 13.49
N GLY A 264 8.51 -8.78 14.39
CA GLY A 264 8.88 -7.40 14.07
C GLY A 264 10.29 -7.26 13.51
N GLN A 265 11.26 -7.98 14.08
CA GLN A 265 12.63 -8.01 13.58
C GLN A 265 12.68 -8.58 12.16
N SER A 266 11.94 -9.67 11.91
CA SER A 266 11.85 -10.29 10.58
C SER A 266 11.27 -9.32 9.54
N LEU A 267 10.24 -8.55 9.90
CA LEU A 267 9.70 -7.48 9.05
C LEU A 267 10.75 -6.40 8.78
N TRP A 268 11.42 -5.90 9.83
CA TRP A 268 12.44 -4.87 9.70
C TRP A 268 13.56 -5.31 8.76
N ASP A 269 14.14 -6.49 8.99
CA ASP A 269 15.26 -7.01 8.20
C ASP A 269 14.86 -7.24 6.74
N PHE A 270 13.66 -7.76 6.49
CA PHE A 270 13.12 -7.95 5.15
C PHE A 270 13.02 -6.65 4.35
N TYR A 271 12.47 -5.58 4.95
CA TYR A 271 12.34 -4.29 4.29
C TYR A 271 13.67 -3.55 4.19
N HIS A 272 14.48 -3.60 5.24
CA HIS A 272 15.80 -2.99 5.26
C HIS A 272 16.67 -3.55 4.13
N HIS A 273 16.72 -4.88 3.98
CA HIS A 273 17.52 -5.52 2.93
C HIS A 273 17.06 -5.13 1.52
N GLN A 274 15.74 -5.17 1.27
CA GLN A 274 15.16 -4.77 -0.01
C GLN A 274 15.51 -3.33 -0.40
N VAL A 275 15.36 -2.39 0.54
CA VAL A 275 15.63 -0.98 0.26
C VAL A 275 17.13 -0.74 0.11
N HIS A 276 17.94 -1.21 1.06
CA HIS A 276 19.33 -0.76 1.17
C HIS A 276 20.33 -1.64 0.43
N ASN A 277 20.02 -2.91 0.16
CA ASN A 277 20.90 -3.82 -0.56
C ASN A 277 20.42 -4.10 -1.98
N LEU A 278 19.10 -4.30 -2.18
CA LEU A 278 18.55 -4.61 -3.50
C LEU A 278 18.16 -3.38 -4.31
N GLN A 279 17.91 -2.25 -3.64
CA GLN A 279 17.27 -1.06 -4.25
C GLN A 279 15.97 -1.42 -4.99
N GLN A 280 15.29 -2.46 -4.50
CA GLN A 280 14.06 -3.01 -5.04
C GLN A 280 13.20 -3.43 -3.86
N VAL A 281 12.05 -2.79 -3.70
CA VAL A 281 11.22 -2.95 -2.50
C VAL A 281 9.78 -3.30 -2.85
N HIS A 282 9.24 -4.26 -2.11
CA HIS A 282 7.81 -4.51 -2.05
C HIS A 282 7.10 -3.31 -1.39
N ALA A 283 6.52 -2.43 -2.20
CA ALA A 283 5.96 -1.16 -1.73
C ALA A 283 4.50 -1.25 -1.25
N ASP A 284 4.08 -2.41 -0.75
CA ASP A 284 2.77 -2.65 -0.17
C ASP A 284 2.85 -3.43 1.16
N PRO A 285 3.33 -2.78 2.25
CA PRO A 285 3.40 -3.33 3.61
C PRO A 285 2.02 -3.52 4.26
N HIS A 286 1.14 -4.24 3.58
CA HIS A 286 -0.21 -4.53 4.01
C HIS A 286 -0.23 -5.77 4.92
N PRO A 287 -0.94 -5.76 6.07
CA PRO A 287 -0.99 -6.91 6.99
C PRO A 287 -1.43 -8.22 6.34
N GLY A 288 -2.29 -8.15 5.32
CA GLY A 288 -2.79 -9.30 4.56
C GLY A 288 -1.74 -10.01 3.71
N ASN A 289 -0.58 -9.38 3.46
CA ASN A 289 0.52 -9.98 2.70
C ASN A 289 1.43 -10.85 3.59
N PHE A 290 1.13 -10.91 4.89
CA PHE A 290 1.93 -11.58 5.90
C PHE A 290 1.13 -12.66 6.63
N ILE A 291 1.77 -13.81 6.86
CA ILE A 291 1.24 -14.95 7.61
C ILE A 291 2.27 -15.35 8.65
N ILE A 292 1.91 -15.38 9.94
CA ILE A 292 2.77 -15.93 10.99
C ILE A 292 2.50 -17.43 11.11
N GLN A 293 3.54 -18.23 10.91
CA GLN A 293 3.50 -19.68 11.05
C GLN A 293 3.59 -20.11 12.52
N ASN A 294 3.23 -21.36 12.81
CA ASN A 294 3.22 -21.90 14.18
C ASN A 294 4.61 -21.94 14.83
N ASP A 295 5.70 -21.99 14.04
CA ASP A 295 7.09 -21.92 14.52
C ASP A 295 7.58 -20.48 14.73
N GLY A 296 6.72 -19.49 14.45
CA GLY A 296 6.99 -18.06 14.57
C GLY A 296 7.72 -17.45 13.37
N LYS A 297 7.86 -18.17 12.25
CA LYS A 297 8.35 -17.58 10.99
C LYS A 297 7.29 -16.69 10.33
N LEU A 298 7.76 -15.67 9.65
CA LEU A 298 6.97 -14.75 8.86
C LEU A 298 6.92 -15.20 7.41
N GLY A 299 5.76 -15.71 6.99
CA GLY A 299 5.41 -15.98 5.60
C GLY A 299 5.06 -14.71 4.84
N ILE A 300 5.66 -14.52 3.66
CA ILE A 300 5.35 -13.42 2.73
C ILE A 300 4.75 -14.01 1.45
N ILE A 301 3.56 -13.57 1.07
CA ILE A 301 2.75 -14.24 0.04
C ILE A 301 2.38 -13.39 -1.18
N ASP A 302 2.69 -12.08 -1.17
CA ASP A 302 2.33 -11.17 -2.27
C ASP A 302 3.50 -10.24 -2.59
N PHE A 303 3.80 -10.12 -3.88
CA PHE A 303 4.81 -9.21 -4.45
C PHE A 303 4.27 -8.45 -5.66
N GLY A 304 2.96 -8.18 -5.69
CA GLY A 304 2.32 -7.48 -6.81
C GLY A 304 2.82 -6.04 -6.98
N CYS A 305 3.19 -5.36 -5.88
CA CYS A 305 3.67 -3.98 -5.90
C CYS A 305 5.16 -3.91 -5.60
N VAL A 306 6.01 -4.03 -6.61
CA VAL A 306 7.46 -3.85 -6.46
C VAL A 306 7.92 -2.55 -7.11
N LYS A 307 8.73 -1.79 -6.38
CA LYS A 307 9.34 -0.54 -6.84
C LYS A 307 10.86 -0.71 -6.90
N ILE A 308 11.41 -0.48 -8.08
CA ILE A 308 12.86 -0.31 -8.29
C ILE A 308 13.19 1.15 -7.99
N LEU A 309 14.24 1.37 -7.20
CA LEU A 309 14.74 2.66 -6.79
C LEU A 309 15.93 3.02 -7.69
N PRO A 310 15.81 4.06 -8.53
CA PRO A 310 16.96 4.59 -9.26
C PRO A 310 18.08 4.97 -8.30
N GLU A 311 19.33 4.75 -8.72
CA GLU A 311 20.51 4.95 -7.87
C GLU A 311 20.66 6.41 -7.42
N ASP A 312 20.39 7.36 -8.31
CA ASP A 312 20.37 8.79 -8.06
C ASP A 312 19.31 9.17 -7.00
N PHE A 313 18.09 8.64 -7.14
CA PHE A 313 17.04 8.82 -6.13
C PHE A 313 17.45 8.19 -4.79
N TYR A 314 17.94 6.95 -4.78
CA TYR A 314 18.34 6.26 -3.54
C TYR A 314 19.42 7.05 -2.80
N LYS A 315 20.50 7.43 -3.50
CA LYS A 315 21.60 8.19 -2.90
C LYS A 315 21.11 9.54 -2.37
N GLY A 316 20.36 10.31 -3.17
CA GLY A 316 19.85 11.61 -2.75
C GLY A 316 18.87 11.51 -1.58
N TYR A 317 17.93 10.56 -1.61
CA TYR A 317 16.90 10.45 -0.59
C TYR A 317 17.46 9.96 0.76
N PHE A 318 18.27 8.91 0.75
CA PHE A 318 18.78 8.32 1.99
C PHE A 318 19.98 9.06 2.58
N SER A 319 20.72 9.83 1.76
CA SER A 319 21.77 10.70 2.28
C SER A 319 21.21 11.75 3.25
N LEU A 320 19.97 12.22 3.04
CA LEU A 320 19.30 13.16 3.93
C LEU A 320 19.03 12.63 5.34
N ILE A 321 19.13 11.31 5.55
CA ILE A 321 19.08 10.72 6.90
C ILE A 321 20.39 11.01 7.64
N LYS A 322 21.54 11.18 6.96
CA LYS A 322 22.81 11.48 7.62
C LYS A 322 22.74 12.83 8.33
N LYS A 323 23.05 12.83 9.63
CA LYS A 323 23.06 14.05 10.46
C LYS A 323 24.03 15.11 9.93
N ASP A 324 25.17 14.69 9.38
CA ASP A 324 26.24 15.59 8.92
C ASP A 324 25.91 16.33 7.62
N LEU A 325 25.00 15.79 6.80
CA LEU A 325 24.55 16.43 5.55
C LEU A 325 23.71 17.69 5.79
N LEU A 326 23.27 17.92 7.03
CA LEU A 326 22.61 19.16 7.42
C LEU A 326 23.59 20.35 7.52
N ILE A 327 24.90 20.12 7.37
CA ILE A 327 25.96 21.12 7.58
C ILE A 327 26.44 21.73 6.25
N ASN A 328 26.36 21.01 5.12
CA ASN A 328 26.76 21.51 3.80
C ASN A 328 25.54 22.02 3.01
N GLU A 329 25.30 23.34 2.98
CA GLU A 329 24.11 23.91 2.36
C GLU A 329 24.04 23.72 0.84
N ASP A 330 25.17 23.76 0.12
CA ASP A 330 25.18 23.65 -1.34
C ASP A 330 24.79 22.24 -1.79
N GLU A 331 25.42 21.22 -1.18
CA GLU A 331 25.11 19.81 -1.44
C GLU A 331 23.66 19.46 -1.05
N LEU A 332 23.19 19.99 0.09
CA LEU A 332 21.81 19.84 0.51
C LEU A 332 20.82 20.48 -0.47
N ASN A 333 21.16 21.65 -1.02
CA ASN A 333 20.33 22.33 -2.01
C ASN A 333 20.22 21.52 -3.30
N GLU A 334 21.34 20.98 -3.80
CA GLU A 334 21.33 20.11 -4.97
C GLU A 334 20.43 18.89 -4.76
N ILE A 335 20.54 18.23 -3.61
CA ILE A 335 19.68 17.09 -3.26
C ILE A 335 18.20 17.51 -3.22
N PHE A 336 17.88 18.66 -2.63
CA PHE A 336 16.49 19.14 -2.56
C PHE A 336 15.89 19.52 -3.91
N TYR A 337 16.68 20.03 -4.86
CA TYR A 337 16.21 20.20 -6.24
C TYR A 337 16.01 18.86 -6.95
N ASN A 338 16.99 17.94 -6.82
CA ASN A 338 16.93 16.61 -7.47
C ASN A 338 15.76 15.76 -6.97
N LEU A 339 15.40 15.89 -5.68
CA LEU A 339 14.24 15.23 -5.10
C LEU A 339 12.94 16.01 -5.29
N GLU A 340 12.96 17.14 -5.99
CA GLU A 340 11.80 18.00 -6.26
C GLU A 340 11.12 18.54 -4.98
N PHE A 341 11.87 18.70 -3.89
CA PHE A 341 11.38 19.32 -2.65
C PHE A 341 11.34 20.85 -2.77
N ILE A 342 12.21 21.42 -3.59
CA ILE A 342 12.23 22.85 -3.97
C ILE A 342 12.36 22.98 -5.49
N SER A 343 12.01 24.15 -6.02
CA SER A 343 11.94 24.44 -7.45
C SER A 343 12.44 25.85 -7.74
N ASP A 344 12.94 26.09 -8.96
CA ASP A 344 13.40 27.42 -9.40
C ASP A 344 12.26 28.45 -9.47
N LYS A 345 11.02 27.97 -9.49
CA LYS A 345 9.81 28.82 -9.47
C LYS A 345 9.46 29.34 -8.07
N ASP A 346 10.15 28.85 -7.04
CA ASP A 346 9.89 29.22 -5.66
C ASP A 346 10.59 30.52 -5.32
N THR A 347 9.93 31.35 -4.54
CA THR A 347 10.58 32.48 -3.86
C THR A 347 11.58 31.95 -2.82
N ASP A 348 12.58 32.75 -2.45
CA ASP A 348 13.57 32.33 -1.45
C ASP A 348 12.92 31.95 -0.10
N VAL A 349 11.85 32.66 0.27
CA VAL A 349 11.04 32.38 1.47
C VAL A 349 10.36 31.02 1.37
N GLU A 350 9.82 30.65 0.21
CA GLU A 350 9.22 29.34 -0.01
C GLU A 350 10.28 28.23 0.00
N LYS A 351 11.44 28.45 -0.62
CA LYS A 351 12.55 27.49 -0.60
C LYS A 351 12.96 27.20 0.84
N GLU A 352 13.24 28.23 1.63
CA GLU A 352 13.63 28.06 3.04
C GLU A 352 12.56 27.35 3.85
N TYR A 353 11.28 27.73 3.65
CA TYR A 353 10.15 27.08 4.31
C TYR A 353 10.08 25.57 4.00
N PHE A 354 10.09 25.19 2.71
CA PHE A 354 10.00 23.79 2.32
C PHE A 354 11.21 22.99 2.80
N LYS A 355 12.43 23.53 2.69
CA LYS A 355 13.64 22.90 3.23
C LYS A 355 13.47 22.57 4.71
N ASN A 356 13.00 23.51 5.52
CA ASN A 356 12.83 23.30 6.96
C ASN A 356 11.79 22.21 7.27
N ILE A 357 10.66 22.20 6.55
CA ILE A 357 9.64 21.16 6.73
C ILE A 357 10.16 19.78 6.30
N PHE A 358 10.84 19.67 5.15
CA PHE A 358 11.39 18.40 4.69
C PHE A 358 12.52 17.90 5.60
N LYS A 359 13.39 18.77 6.12
CA LYS A 359 14.37 18.42 7.16
C LYS A 359 13.70 17.83 8.39
N GLU A 360 12.66 18.47 8.91
CA GLU A 360 11.91 17.99 10.07
C GLU A 360 11.27 16.63 9.80
N MET A 361 10.66 16.45 8.63
CA MET A 361 10.04 15.19 8.21
C MET A 361 11.06 14.06 8.11
N ILE A 362 12.19 14.30 7.45
CA ILE A 362 13.24 13.30 7.28
C ILE A 362 13.89 12.96 8.62
N SER A 363 14.14 13.96 9.48
CA SER A 363 14.67 13.72 10.82
C SER A 363 13.73 12.85 11.65
N LEU A 364 12.42 13.10 11.57
CA LEU A 364 11.41 12.33 12.30
C LEU A 364 11.27 10.89 11.77
N LEU A 365 11.17 10.71 10.45
CA LEU A 365 11.08 9.37 9.84
C LEU A 365 12.38 8.58 9.94
N GLY A 366 13.51 9.28 10.01
CA GLY A 366 14.85 8.73 10.16
C GLY A 366 15.21 8.30 11.57
N LYS A 367 14.42 8.65 12.60
CA LYS A 367 14.72 8.32 14.02
C LYS A 367 15.13 6.85 14.26
N PRO A 368 14.44 5.83 13.70
CA PRO A 368 14.84 4.44 13.88
C PRO A 368 16.26 4.14 13.40
N PHE A 369 16.74 4.81 12.35
CA PHE A 369 18.09 4.63 11.82
C PHE A 369 19.20 5.26 12.68
N HIS A 370 18.83 6.03 13.70
CA HIS A 370 19.79 6.76 14.56
C HIS A 370 20.07 6.12 15.90
N VAL A 371 19.47 4.97 16.18
CA VAL A 371 19.63 4.20 17.40
C VAL A 371 20.01 2.75 17.06
N ASP A 372 20.40 1.95 18.05
CA ASP A 372 20.72 0.52 17.85
C ASP A 372 19.49 -0.38 18.01
N SER A 373 18.49 0.11 18.74
CA SER A 373 17.18 -0.51 18.87
C SER A 373 16.10 0.55 18.95
N PHE A 374 14.95 0.30 18.33
CA PHE A 374 13.82 1.22 18.34
C PHE A 374 12.56 0.53 18.85
N ASP A 375 11.91 1.17 19.82
CA ASP A 375 10.65 0.71 20.40
C ASP A 375 9.46 1.30 19.63
N PHE A 376 8.87 0.49 18.74
CA PHE A 376 7.68 0.88 17.99
C PHE A 376 6.38 0.79 18.82
N ALA A 377 6.43 0.32 20.08
CA ALA A 377 5.31 0.43 21.02
C ALA A 377 5.11 1.85 21.56
N ASN A 378 6.09 2.74 21.36
CA ASN A 378 5.99 4.12 21.84
C ASN A 378 5.06 4.96 20.94
N ASP A 379 3.80 5.08 21.34
CA ASP A 379 2.78 5.83 20.62
C ASP A 379 3.13 7.32 20.44
N SER A 380 3.96 7.91 21.32
CA SER A 380 4.39 9.32 21.18
C SER A 380 5.18 9.58 19.89
N TYR A 381 5.84 8.55 19.34
CA TYR A 381 6.52 8.65 18.05
C TYR A 381 5.52 8.79 16.90
N PHE A 382 4.46 7.98 16.92
CA PHE A 382 3.38 8.00 15.92
C PHE A 382 2.53 9.26 16.04
N GLU A 383 2.31 9.76 17.26
CA GLU A 383 1.68 11.06 17.50
C GLU A 383 2.47 12.19 16.86
N GLN A 384 3.81 12.23 17.00
CA GLN A 384 4.65 13.24 16.35
C GLN A 384 4.53 13.17 14.82
N ILE A 385 4.57 11.96 14.26
CA ILE A 385 4.38 11.74 12.81
C ILE A 385 3.01 12.25 12.37
N PHE A 386 1.97 11.92 13.12
CA PHE A 386 0.61 12.33 12.82
C PHE A 386 0.44 13.85 12.92
N MET A 387 0.97 14.48 13.97
CA MET A 387 0.94 15.93 14.14
C MET A 387 1.68 16.65 13.02
N LEU A 388 2.82 16.13 12.57
CA LEU A 388 3.54 16.66 11.42
C LEU A 388 2.69 16.57 10.15
N GLY A 389 2.09 15.40 9.89
CA GLY A 389 1.20 15.17 8.76
C GLY A 389 -0.02 16.09 8.75
N ASP A 390 -0.68 16.26 9.89
CA ASP A 390 -1.83 17.16 10.05
C ASP A 390 -1.42 18.62 9.85
N ARG A 391 -0.27 19.03 10.39
CA ARG A 391 0.28 20.37 10.17
C ARG A 391 0.53 20.64 8.69
N ILE A 392 1.20 19.73 7.98
CA ILE A 392 1.49 19.85 6.55
C ILE A 392 0.18 19.87 5.73
N SER A 393 -0.74 18.95 6.01
CA SER A 393 -2.04 18.88 5.32
C SER A 393 -2.88 20.15 5.53
N ASN A 394 -2.74 20.79 6.69
CA ASN A 394 -3.45 22.02 7.01
C ASN A 394 -2.74 23.32 6.62
N ASP A 395 -1.46 23.24 6.26
CA ASP A 395 -0.58 24.38 6.03
C ASP A 395 -0.99 25.19 4.79
N LYS A 396 -0.92 26.53 4.92
CA LYS A 396 -1.34 27.46 3.87
C LYS A 396 -0.35 27.53 2.71
N MET A 397 0.96 27.40 2.95
CA MET A 397 1.96 27.34 1.88
C MET A 397 1.82 26.04 1.09
N PHE A 398 1.62 24.89 1.73
CA PHE A 398 1.34 23.65 1.01
C PHE A 398 0.05 23.72 0.20
N LYS A 399 -1.04 24.24 0.77
CA LYS A 399 -2.32 24.41 0.04
C LYS A 399 -2.27 25.43 -1.09
N LYS A 400 -1.40 26.43 -1.00
CA LYS A 400 -1.21 27.45 -2.04
C LYS A 400 -0.17 27.05 -3.08
N SER A 401 0.75 26.14 -2.71
CA SER A 401 1.72 25.56 -3.62
C SER A 401 0.95 24.88 -4.74
N ARG A 402 1.12 25.39 -5.96
CA ARG A 402 0.63 24.78 -7.19
C ARG A 402 1.73 23.92 -7.83
N GLN A 403 2.64 23.41 -7.00
CA GLN A 403 3.71 22.50 -7.37
C GLN A 403 3.65 21.30 -6.44
N ALA A 404 3.53 20.10 -7.00
CA ALA A 404 3.75 18.84 -6.31
C ALA A 404 5.20 18.83 -5.84
N ARG A 405 5.39 18.39 -4.60
CA ARG A 405 6.70 18.34 -3.96
C ARG A 405 7.06 16.89 -3.70
N GLY A 406 8.29 16.55 -4.05
CA GLY A 406 8.83 15.22 -3.86
C GLY A 406 8.76 14.36 -5.11
N SER A 407 9.86 13.65 -5.35
CA SER A 407 9.99 12.67 -6.42
C SER A 407 8.87 11.62 -6.37
N ARG A 408 8.40 11.20 -7.55
CA ARG A 408 7.49 10.04 -7.73
C ARG A 408 7.95 8.77 -7.01
N HIS A 409 9.27 8.61 -6.82
CA HIS A 409 9.83 7.46 -6.10
C HIS A 409 9.66 7.60 -4.58
N GLY A 410 9.68 8.83 -4.07
CA GLY A 410 9.48 9.16 -2.65
C GLY A 410 8.10 8.74 -2.14
N LEU A 411 7.06 8.80 -2.98
CA LEU A 411 5.72 8.33 -2.65
C LEU A 411 5.72 6.88 -2.15
N TYR A 412 6.36 5.98 -2.91
CA TYR A 412 6.39 4.55 -2.58
C TYR A 412 7.30 4.26 -1.39
N ILE A 413 8.43 4.97 -1.27
CA ILE A 413 9.33 4.82 -0.11
C ILE A 413 8.66 5.28 1.18
N ASN A 414 8.08 6.47 1.19
CA ASN A 414 7.33 7.00 2.34
C ASN A 414 6.22 6.02 2.72
N ARG A 415 5.41 5.58 1.74
CA ARG A 415 4.35 4.59 1.95
C ARG A 415 4.89 3.29 2.56
N THR A 416 6.02 2.80 2.07
CA THR A 416 6.64 1.57 2.56
C THR A 416 7.04 1.71 4.02
N TYR A 417 7.76 2.76 4.39
CA TYR A 417 8.17 2.97 5.79
C TYR A 417 6.99 3.27 6.70
N PHE A 418 6.02 4.07 6.27
CA PHE A 418 4.81 4.31 7.06
C PHE A 418 4.05 3.01 7.33
N GLY A 419 3.83 2.19 6.32
CA GLY A 419 3.14 0.93 6.52
C GLY A 419 3.94 -0.05 7.38
N LEU A 420 5.25 -0.16 7.16
CA LEU A 420 6.16 -0.93 8.02
C LEU A 420 6.08 -0.48 9.48
N TYR A 421 6.21 0.82 9.75
CA TYR A 421 6.18 1.35 11.12
C TYR A 421 4.82 1.08 11.77
N ASN A 422 3.71 1.23 11.03
CA ASN A 422 2.39 0.88 11.55
C ASN A 422 2.28 -0.63 11.87
N LEU A 423 2.84 -1.52 11.04
CA LEU A 423 2.88 -2.97 11.33
C LEU A 423 3.69 -3.24 12.61
N LEU A 424 4.86 -2.62 12.75
CA LEU A 424 5.71 -2.77 13.93
C LEU A 424 5.03 -2.22 15.20
N ASN A 425 4.27 -1.13 15.10
CA ASN A 425 3.47 -0.61 16.20
C ASN A 425 2.26 -1.50 16.52
N GLN A 426 1.58 -2.08 15.53
CA GLN A 426 0.53 -3.08 15.79
C GLN A 426 1.08 -4.30 16.54
N LEU A 427 2.30 -4.71 16.19
CA LEU A 427 3.02 -5.76 16.92
C LEU A 427 3.55 -5.29 18.28
N GLN A 428 3.58 -3.98 18.55
CA GLN A 428 4.24 -3.38 19.72
C GLN A 428 5.70 -3.85 19.82
N ALA A 429 6.37 -3.92 18.66
CA ALA A 429 7.68 -4.55 18.55
C ALA A 429 8.82 -3.60 18.94
N ASN A 430 9.78 -4.14 19.69
CA ASN A 430 11.10 -3.54 19.81
C ASN A 430 12.05 -4.29 18.86
N VAL A 431 12.68 -3.55 17.95
CA VAL A 431 13.55 -4.12 16.91
C VAL A 431 14.96 -3.55 17.03
N LYS A 432 15.95 -4.38 16.72
CA LYS A 432 17.32 -3.94 16.51
C LYS A 432 17.40 -3.32 15.13
N THR A 433 17.81 -2.06 15.09
CA THR A 433 17.86 -1.27 13.87
C THR A 433 19.20 -1.51 13.21
N THR A 434 19.22 -2.46 12.26
CA THR A 434 20.35 -2.64 11.34
C THR A 434 20.60 -1.31 10.64
N LYS A 435 21.83 -0.80 10.71
CA LYS A 435 22.23 0.43 10.02
C LYS A 435 22.86 0.05 8.69
N PRO A 436 22.54 0.75 7.59
CA PRO A 436 23.29 0.58 6.36
C PRO A 436 24.76 0.94 6.58
N GLU A 437 25.70 0.22 5.99
CA GLU A 437 27.14 0.46 6.14
C GLU A 437 27.53 1.93 5.84
N TRP A 438 26.86 2.54 4.85
CA TRP A 438 27.08 3.94 4.48
C TRP A 438 26.62 4.94 5.55
N LEU A 439 25.74 4.55 6.47
CA LEU A 439 25.27 5.39 7.58
C LEU A 439 26.24 5.35 8.77
N GLU A 440 26.98 4.25 8.94
CA GLU A 440 27.98 4.09 10.01
C GLU A 440 29.30 4.80 9.71
N SER A 441 29.62 5.00 8.43
CA SER A 441 30.93 5.47 7.94
C SER A 441 31.44 6.84 8.44
N ASN A 442 30.68 7.59 9.24
CA ASN A 442 31.13 8.87 9.81
C ASN A 442 31.38 8.86 11.34
N ALA A 443 31.12 7.75 12.04
CA ALA A 443 31.34 7.70 13.49
C ALA A 443 32.81 7.45 13.90
N GLN A 444 33.71 7.16 12.93
CA GLN A 444 35.14 6.88 13.18
C GLN A 444 36.10 7.96 12.64
N ALA A 445 35.58 9.09 12.17
CA ALA A 445 36.38 10.22 11.70
C ALA A 445 36.26 11.43 12.64
N VAL A 446 36.52 11.23 13.93
CA VAL A 446 36.88 12.31 14.89
C VAL A 446 37.97 11.81 15.82
#